data_AF-A0A840PA74-F1
#
_entry.id   AF-A0A840PA74-F1
#
_cell.length_a   1.000
_cell.length_b   1.000
_cell.length_c   1.000
_cell.angle_alpha   90.00
_cell.angle_beta   90.00
_cell.angle_gamma   90.00
#
_symmetry.space_group_name_H-M   'P 1'
#
loop_
_entity.id
_entity.type
_entity.pdbx_description
1 polymer ?
#
loop_
_entity_poly.entity_id
_entity_poly.type
_entity_poly.pdbx_seq_one_letter_code
_entity_poly.pdbx_strand_id
1 'polypeptide(L)'
;MCDTAPCIEECSKPRNGTFTRRAALIGTAAIAASAAVAEPAQASPTGPHGRGTVTLTSYADAGNIPVSEPNQVLTFGPIAFEVPGRPVPLEIKVNVPAVGGNLPIILMSHGHGASNFLSSLRGYGPLVDFWTAHGFVVIQPTHLDSTVLGLRDTDHPEAPLFWKTRAQDMSFILDHLDEIEAAVPGLGRSAFMTGRGPSGRTRLDRRRVAVVGHSLGGHTAAMLLGMRTADPADGSRVHLPDARIKAGVILAAPGVADEHTNQEMLDRYPVNKFTDFSTMTAPALVVAGDRDLNPRFSTRLSYRWDAYTLAPGPKTLLMMHGAEHILGGISGYDAAETSDENPARVAVLRAMAWAYLRSQLYPGDPAWQHAVAALDIGSVESK
;
A
#
# COMPACT_ATOMS: atom_id res chain seq x y z
N MET A 1 18.94 21.20 35.82
CA MET A 1 20.27 20.79 35.32
C MET A 1 20.23 19.30 35.08
N CYS A 2 20.84 18.88 33.96
CA CYS A 2 20.83 17.55 33.32
C CYS A 2 19.70 17.35 32.29
N ASP A 3 19.89 18.04 31.17
CA ASP A 3 19.45 17.67 29.82
C ASP A 3 20.09 16.36 29.36
N THR A 4 19.34 15.53 28.64
CA THR A 4 19.87 14.69 27.55
C THR A 4 18.79 14.42 26.51
N ALA A 5 18.84 15.14 25.40
CA ALA A 5 18.39 14.70 24.09
C ALA A 5 19.61 14.21 23.28
N PRO A 6 19.38 13.44 22.20
CA PRO A 6 20.11 13.76 20.98
C PRO A 6 19.19 13.89 19.77
N CYS A 7 19.34 15.05 19.12
CA CYS A 7 18.85 15.41 17.80
C CYS A 7 19.56 14.60 16.71
N ILE A 8 18.84 14.25 15.64
CA ILE A 8 19.43 14.01 14.32
C ILE A 8 18.69 14.93 13.33
N GLU A 9 19.21 16.15 13.19
CA GLU A 9 19.05 17.01 12.03
C GLU A 9 20.37 17.77 11.88
N GLU A 10 21.22 17.33 10.93
CA GLU A 10 22.20 18.16 10.23
C GLU A 10 23.01 17.31 9.24
N CYS A 11 22.68 17.40 7.95
CA CYS A 11 23.66 17.25 6.87
C CYS A 11 23.16 17.98 5.62
N SER A 12 23.22 19.31 5.69
CA SER A 12 23.13 20.22 4.54
C SER A 12 24.37 21.11 4.58
N LYS A 13 25.36 20.84 3.71
CA LYS A 13 26.32 21.84 3.19
C LYS A 13 26.83 21.44 1.80
N PRO A 14 27.15 22.44 0.93
CA PRO A 14 27.34 22.25 -0.49
C PRO A 14 28.77 21.79 -0.82
N ARG A 15 28.93 20.97 -1.86
CA ARG A 15 30.26 20.66 -2.42
C ARG A 15 30.42 21.31 -3.78
N ASN A 16 31.14 22.43 -3.81
CA ASN A 16 31.91 22.86 -4.97
C ASN A 16 33.12 21.92 -5.11
N GLY A 17 33.24 21.25 -6.26
CA GLY A 17 34.35 20.35 -6.55
C GLY A 17 34.48 20.12 -8.05
N THR A 18 35.43 20.82 -8.66
CA THR A 18 35.90 20.70 -10.05
C THR A 18 36.20 19.25 -10.45
N PHE A 19 35.56 18.77 -11.52
CA PHE A 19 35.92 17.50 -12.17
C PHE A 19 37.17 17.67 -13.04
N THR A 20 38.28 17.02 -12.65
CA THR A 20 39.42 16.77 -13.54
C THR A 20 39.38 15.32 -14.01
N ARG A 21 39.39 15.11 -15.33
CA ARG A 21 39.46 13.79 -15.96
C ARG A 21 40.82 13.14 -15.68
N ARG A 22 40.82 11.89 -15.22
CA ARG A 22 41.94 10.96 -15.41
C ARG A 22 41.42 9.66 -16.01
N ALA A 23 41.98 9.32 -17.17
CA ALA A 23 41.81 8.05 -17.86
C ALA A 23 42.55 6.95 -17.09
N ALA A 24 41.97 5.75 -17.05
CA ALA A 24 42.66 4.53 -16.65
C ALA A 24 42.29 3.40 -17.62
N LEU A 25 43.33 2.67 -18.02
CA LEU A 25 43.38 1.63 -19.05
C LEU A 25 42.42 0.46 -18.77
N ILE A 26 41.80 -0.04 -19.85
CA ILE A 26 41.08 -1.31 -19.90
C ILE A 26 42.09 -2.43 -20.21
N GLY A 27 42.26 -3.37 -19.29
CA GLY A 27 42.95 -4.64 -19.51
C GLY A 27 41.93 -5.75 -19.76
N THR A 28 41.98 -6.34 -20.96
CA THR A 28 41.19 -7.49 -21.39
C THR A 28 41.76 -8.79 -20.83
N ALA A 29 40.91 -9.63 -20.24
CA ALA A 29 41.19 -11.05 -20.03
C ALA A 29 39.98 -11.87 -20.49
N ALA A 30 40.16 -12.57 -21.61
CA ALA A 30 39.21 -13.53 -22.15
C ALA A 30 39.39 -14.88 -21.46
N ILE A 31 38.31 -15.49 -20.99
CA ILE A 31 38.28 -16.90 -20.61
C ILE A 31 37.17 -17.55 -21.45
N ALA A 32 37.57 -18.44 -22.34
CA ALA A 32 36.69 -19.28 -23.13
C ALA A 32 36.28 -20.51 -22.30
N ALA A 33 34.99 -20.84 -22.29
CA ALA A 33 34.50 -22.16 -21.87
C ALA A 33 33.47 -22.65 -22.89
N SER A 34 33.77 -23.82 -23.45
CA SER A 34 33.04 -24.54 -24.50
C SER A 34 31.69 -25.05 -23.97
N ALA A 35 30.62 -24.85 -24.75
CA ALA A 35 29.32 -25.47 -24.54
C ALA A 35 29.21 -26.73 -25.41
N ALA A 36 29.21 -27.91 -24.78
CA ALA A 36 28.77 -29.15 -25.40
C ALA A 36 27.26 -29.29 -25.19
N VAL A 37 26.52 -29.38 -26.29
CA VAL A 37 25.08 -29.60 -26.34
C VAL A 37 24.81 -31.09 -26.10
N ALA A 38 24.01 -31.42 -25.09
CA ALA A 38 23.45 -32.76 -24.90
C ALA A 38 21.92 -32.65 -24.98
N GLU A 39 21.32 -33.38 -25.93
CA GLU A 39 19.87 -33.56 -26.04
C GLU A 39 19.32 -34.35 -24.83
N PRO A 40 18.15 -34.02 -24.27
CA PRO A 40 17.51 -34.88 -23.30
C PRO A 40 16.64 -35.93 -23.98
N ALA A 41 16.87 -37.19 -23.59
CA ALA A 41 16.07 -38.35 -23.95
C ALA A 41 14.62 -38.24 -23.43
N GLN A 42 13.68 -38.71 -24.25
CA GLN A 42 12.27 -38.84 -23.90
C GLN A 42 12.07 -39.89 -22.79
N ALA A 43 11.44 -39.49 -21.69
CA ALA A 43 10.91 -40.39 -20.68
C ALA A 43 9.47 -39.98 -20.32
N SER A 44 8.51 -40.86 -20.62
CA SER A 44 7.13 -40.76 -20.17
C SER A 44 7.02 -41.13 -18.69
N PRO A 45 6.12 -40.48 -17.91
CA PRO A 45 5.65 -41.08 -16.66
C PRO A 45 4.13 -41.28 -16.67
N THR A 46 3.73 -42.54 -16.58
CA THR A 46 2.43 -42.99 -16.08
C THR A 46 2.52 -43.15 -14.55
N GLY A 47 1.74 -42.41 -13.76
CA GLY A 47 1.66 -42.59 -12.30
C GLY A 47 1.03 -41.40 -11.55
N PRO A 48 0.30 -41.63 -10.44
CA PRO A 48 -0.86 -40.82 -10.05
C PRO A 48 -0.50 -39.52 -9.30
N HIS A 49 -1.35 -38.52 -9.52
CA HIS A 49 -1.43 -37.20 -8.89
C HIS A 49 -0.79 -37.09 -7.49
N GLY A 50 0.46 -36.63 -7.44
CA GLY A 50 1.05 -36.04 -6.25
C GLY A 50 0.44 -34.67 -6.00
N ARG A 51 -0.16 -34.46 -4.83
CA ARG A 51 -0.43 -33.12 -4.29
C ARG A 51 0.91 -32.37 -4.29
N GLY A 52 1.03 -31.35 -5.13
CA GLY A 52 2.23 -30.53 -5.18
C GLY A 52 2.54 -29.99 -3.79
N THR A 53 3.77 -30.22 -3.34
CA THR A 53 4.35 -29.54 -2.17
C THR A 53 4.20 -28.04 -2.37
N VAL A 54 3.32 -27.42 -1.58
CA VAL A 54 3.18 -25.96 -1.51
C VAL A 54 4.54 -25.42 -1.09
N THR A 55 5.21 -24.72 -2.01
CA THR A 55 6.40 -23.97 -1.64
C THR A 55 5.90 -22.72 -0.94
N LEU A 56 5.86 -22.75 0.39
CA LEU A 56 5.73 -21.53 1.20
C LEU A 56 6.91 -20.63 0.81
N THR A 57 6.65 -19.62 0.00
CA THR A 57 7.67 -18.60 -0.26
C THR A 57 7.78 -17.73 0.99
N SER A 58 8.97 -17.22 1.28
CA SER A 58 9.18 -16.34 2.45
C SER A 58 8.26 -15.11 2.46
N TYR A 59 7.82 -14.66 1.28
CA TYR A 59 6.90 -13.53 1.13
C TYR A 59 5.41 -13.92 1.19
N ALA A 60 5.05 -15.20 1.28
CA ALA A 60 3.67 -15.68 1.39
C ALA A 60 3.30 -16.16 2.81
N ASP A 61 4.20 -16.05 3.78
CA ASP A 61 3.92 -16.40 5.18
C ASP A 61 2.76 -15.56 5.77
N ALA A 62 1.83 -16.22 6.45
CA ALA A 62 0.64 -15.61 7.03
C ALA A 62 0.67 -15.56 8.57
N GLY A 63 1.79 -15.95 9.21
CA GLY A 63 1.91 -15.89 10.68
C GLY A 63 0.83 -16.72 11.38
N ASN A 64 0.62 -17.96 10.94
CA ASN A 64 -0.43 -18.89 11.41
C ASN A 64 -1.89 -18.48 11.12
N ILE A 65 -2.14 -17.30 10.55
CA ILE A 65 -3.48 -16.87 10.17
C ILE A 65 -3.97 -17.69 8.96
N PRO A 66 -5.15 -18.33 9.01
CA PRO A 66 -5.68 -19.10 7.89
C PRO A 66 -5.96 -18.20 6.67
N VAL A 67 -5.31 -18.52 5.55
CA VAL A 67 -5.50 -17.84 4.25
C VAL A 67 -5.60 -18.86 3.12
N SER A 68 -5.99 -18.42 1.92
CA SER A 68 -5.96 -19.31 0.75
C SER A 68 -4.53 -19.69 0.37
N GLU A 69 -4.34 -20.76 -0.39
CA GLU A 69 -3.03 -21.06 -0.99
C GLU A 69 -2.53 -19.89 -1.86
N PRO A 70 -1.22 -19.58 -1.83
CA PRO A 70 -0.64 -18.50 -2.63
C PRO A 70 -0.53 -18.88 -4.11
N ASN A 71 -0.67 -17.89 -4.98
CA ASN A 71 -0.49 -18.00 -6.42
C ASN A 71 0.76 -17.23 -6.87
N GLN A 72 1.31 -17.58 -8.04
CA GLN A 72 2.31 -16.74 -8.69
C GLN A 72 1.73 -15.35 -9.00
N VAL A 73 2.59 -14.33 -9.00
CA VAL A 73 2.22 -12.93 -9.20
C VAL A 73 2.83 -12.42 -10.52
N LEU A 74 2.04 -11.66 -11.26
CA LEU A 74 2.45 -10.87 -12.42
C LEU A 74 2.40 -9.38 -12.04
N THR A 75 3.52 -8.68 -12.16
CA THR A 75 3.59 -7.23 -11.91
C THR A 75 3.86 -6.51 -13.23
N PHE A 76 3.04 -5.51 -13.54
CA PHE A 76 3.15 -4.71 -14.76
C PHE A 76 3.16 -3.22 -14.41
N GLY A 77 4.18 -2.50 -14.88
CA GLY A 77 4.30 -1.06 -14.68
C GLY A 77 5.69 -0.52 -15.06
N PRO A 78 5.85 0.82 -15.11
CA PRO A 78 4.79 1.79 -14.89
C PRO A 78 3.80 1.83 -16.08
N ILE A 79 2.51 1.96 -15.77
CA ILE A 79 1.51 2.46 -16.71
C ILE A 79 1.35 3.94 -16.40
N ALA A 80 1.50 4.82 -17.39
CA ALA A 80 1.41 6.26 -17.21
C ALA A 80 0.13 6.80 -17.82
N PHE A 81 -0.57 7.66 -17.07
CA PHE A 81 -1.76 8.39 -17.52
C PHE A 81 -1.51 9.89 -17.50
N GLU A 82 -1.89 10.56 -18.58
CA GLU A 82 -2.03 12.02 -18.57
C GLU A 82 -3.33 12.37 -17.84
N VAL A 83 -3.22 13.01 -16.68
CA VAL A 83 -4.37 13.41 -15.87
C VAL A 83 -4.57 14.92 -16.01
N PRO A 84 -5.75 15.40 -16.47
CA PRO A 84 -6.00 16.82 -16.61
C PRO A 84 -5.73 17.60 -15.31
N GLY A 85 -4.92 18.65 -15.39
CA GLY A 85 -4.56 19.50 -14.25
C GLY A 85 -3.46 18.93 -13.34
N ARG A 86 -2.96 17.72 -13.60
CA ARG A 86 -1.82 17.14 -12.89
C ARG A 86 -0.50 17.63 -13.51
N PRO A 87 0.52 18.05 -12.72
CA PRO A 87 1.75 18.62 -13.25
C PRO A 87 2.69 17.60 -13.91
N VAL A 88 2.53 16.31 -13.62
CA VAL A 88 3.27 15.19 -14.24
C VAL A 88 2.33 14.00 -14.43
N PRO A 89 2.63 13.04 -15.33
CA PRO A 89 1.78 11.86 -15.51
C PRO A 89 1.58 11.08 -14.21
N LEU A 90 0.39 10.49 -14.06
CA LEU A 90 0.13 9.52 -12.99
C LEU A 90 0.72 8.17 -13.39
N GLU A 91 1.83 7.78 -12.76
CA GLU A 91 2.37 6.43 -12.90
C GLU A 91 1.71 5.47 -11.92
N ILE A 92 1.32 4.30 -12.41
CA ILE A 92 0.79 3.20 -11.59
C ILE A 92 1.53 1.89 -11.86
N LYS A 93 1.51 1.00 -10.87
CA LYS A 93 1.93 -0.41 -10.97
C LYS A 93 0.75 -1.30 -10.65
N VAL A 94 0.53 -2.32 -11.47
CA VAL A 94 -0.57 -3.28 -11.32
C VAL A 94 0.00 -4.66 -11.04
N ASN A 95 -0.43 -5.26 -9.94
CA ASN A 95 -0.03 -6.59 -9.51
C ASN A 95 -1.24 -7.52 -9.63
N VAL A 96 -1.09 -8.61 -10.35
CA VAL A 96 -2.19 -9.52 -10.74
C VAL A 96 -1.80 -10.95 -10.35
N PRO A 97 -2.69 -11.73 -9.70
CA PRO A 97 -2.48 -13.17 -9.55
C PRO A 97 -2.42 -13.84 -10.92
N ALA A 98 -1.49 -14.77 -11.13
CA ALA A 98 -1.30 -15.44 -12.42
C ALA A 98 -2.55 -16.20 -12.90
N VAL A 99 -3.39 -16.65 -11.97
CA VAL A 99 -4.61 -17.43 -12.22
C VAL A 99 -5.85 -16.81 -11.55
N GLY A 100 -7.03 -17.34 -11.86
CA GLY A 100 -8.31 -16.87 -11.30
C GLY A 100 -9.00 -15.79 -12.13
N GLY A 101 -10.23 -15.45 -11.75
CA GLY A 101 -11.05 -14.42 -12.40
C GLY A 101 -12.13 -13.91 -11.45
N ASN A 102 -12.81 -12.82 -11.83
CA ASN A 102 -13.65 -12.03 -10.92
C ASN A 102 -12.85 -11.60 -9.67
N LEU A 103 -11.62 -11.14 -9.91
CA LEU A 103 -10.64 -10.78 -8.91
C LEU A 103 -11.02 -9.43 -8.28
N PRO A 104 -11.04 -9.34 -6.94
CA PRO A 104 -11.27 -8.08 -6.23
C PRO A 104 -10.06 -7.15 -6.39
N ILE A 105 -10.30 -5.85 -6.28
CA ILE A 105 -9.30 -4.80 -6.47
C ILE A 105 -8.95 -4.18 -5.11
N ILE A 106 -7.66 -3.98 -4.84
CA ILE A 106 -7.13 -3.11 -3.79
C ILE A 106 -6.43 -1.93 -4.45
N LEU A 107 -6.85 -0.71 -4.12
CA LEU A 107 -6.04 0.48 -4.34
C LEU A 107 -5.15 0.71 -3.13
N MET A 108 -3.83 0.75 -3.32
CA MET A 108 -2.87 0.91 -2.22
C MET A 108 -2.23 2.30 -2.25
N SER A 109 -2.56 3.15 -1.26
CA SER A 109 -1.98 4.49 -1.12
C SER A 109 -0.75 4.47 -0.22
N HIS A 110 0.38 4.97 -0.72
CA HIS A 110 1.60 5.10 0.07
C HIS A 110 1.51 6.22 1.12
N GLY A 111 2.36 6.15 2.15
CA GLY A 111 2.56 7.23 3.11
C GLY A 111 3.35 8.40 2.53
N HIS A 112 3.53 9.45 3.33
CA HIS A 112 4.36 10.60 2.95
C HIS A 112 5.84 10.18 2.89
N GLY A 113 6.40 9.68 4.00
CA GLY A 113 7.75 9.07 4.09
C GLY A 113 8.92 9.96 3.64
N ALA A 114 10.13 9.70 4.13
CA ALA A 114 11.35 10.41 3.66
C ALA A 114 12.07 9.64 2.54
N SER A 115 11.74 8.36 2.35
CA SER A 115 12.39 7.48 1.39
C SER A 115 12.08 7.88 -0.05
N ASN A 116 13.14 8.00 -0.86
CA ASN A 116 13.08 8.42 -2.26
C ASN A 116 12.03 7.67 -3.09
N PHE A 117 11.95 6.34 -2.92
CA PHE A 117 11.13 5.47 -3.75
C PHE A 117 10.04 4.69 -2.99
N LEU A 118 10.14 4.51 -1.67
CA LEU A 118 9.14 3.69 -0.95
C LEU A 118 7.79 4.42 -0.82
N SER A 119 7.80 5.75 -0.85
CA SER A 119 6.58 6.55 -0.98
C SER A 119 6.21 6.73 -2.46
N SER A 120 5.97 5.62 -3.16
CA SER A 120 5.56 5.57 -4.58
C SER A 120 4.97 4.19 -4.93
N LEU A 121 4.70 3.95 -6.22
CA LEU A 121 4.37 2.62 -6.76
C LEU A 121 5.41 1.51 -6.45
N ARG A 122 6.61 1.87 -5.95
CA ARG A 122 7.70 0.92 -5.63
C ARG A 122 7.68 0.42 -4.19
N GLY A 123 6.96 1.07 -3.27
CA GLY A 123 6.89 0.65 -1.87
C GLY A 123 5.92 -0.50 -1.61
N TYR A 124 5.80 -0.85 -0.33
CA TYR A 124 4.80 -1.76 0.23
C TYR A 124 4.81 -3.19 -0.31
N GLY A 125 5.94 -3.64 -0.87
CA GLY A 125 6.15 -5.01 -1.35
C GLY A 125 5.66 -6.08 -0.37
N PRO A 126 6.03 -6.05 0.92
CA PRO A 126 5.61 -7.06 1.91
C PRO A 126 4.10 -7.29 2.00
N LEU A 127 3.31 -6.24 1.75
CA LEU A 127 1.84 -6.29 1.77
C LEU A 127 1.29 -6.66 0.39
N VAL A 128 1.76 -5.97 -0.65
CA VAL A 128 1.25 -6.08 -2.01
C VAL A 128 1.48 -7.47 -2.57
N ASP A 129 2.71 -8.01 -2.42
CA ASP A 129 3.06 -9.33 -2.93
C ASP A 129 2.16 -10.41 -2.31
N PHE A 130 1.91 -10.30 -1.00
CA PHE A 130 1.05 -11.22 -0.27
C PHE A 130 -0.40 -11.11 -0.75
N TRP A 131 -1.02 -9.91 -0.73
CA TRP A 131 -2.41 -9.77 -1.15
C TRP A 131 -2.63 -10.20 -2.59
N THR A 132 -1.65 -9.96 -3.48
CA THR A 132 -1.71 -10.44 -4.86
C THR A 132 -1.57 -11.95 -4.96
N ALA A 133 -0.64 -12.57 -4.22
CA ALA A 133 -0.54 -14.02 -4.17
C ALA A 133 -1.85 -14.67 -3.67
N HIS A 134 -2.56 -14.02 -2.75
CA HIS A 134 -3.83 -14.49 -2.18
C HIS A 134 -5.08 -13.93 -2.88
N GLY A 135 -4.95 -13.57 -4.16
CA GLY A 135 -6.09 -13.44 -5.08
C GLY A 135 -6.62 -12.02 -5.31
N PHE A 136 -5.99 -10.99 -4.77
CA PHE A 136 -6.35 -9.59 -5.07
C PHE A 136 -5.56 -9.04 -6.26
N VAL A 137 -6.18 -8.21 -7.09
CA VAL A 137 -5.43 -7.29 -7.95
C VAL A 137 -5.10 -6.06 -7.13
N VAL A 138 -3.82 -5.70 -7.05
CA VAL A 138 -3.37 -4.55 -6.27
C VAL A 138 -2.79 -3.48 -7.18
N ILE A 139 -3.36 -2.28 -7.15
CA ILE A 139 -2.94 -1.14 -7.96
C ILE A 139 -2.27 -0.10 -7.04
N GLN A 140 -1.05 0.28 -7.38
CA GLN A 140 -0.24 1.24 -6.63
C GLN A 140 0.07 2.46 -7.49
N PRO A 141 -0.42 3.66 -7.16
CA PRO A 141 0.01 4.90 -7.79
C PRO A 141 1.30 5.47 -7.18
N THR A 142 1.98 6.29 -7.96
CA THR A 142 2.89 7.33 -7.47
C THR A 142 2.12 8.65 -7.37
N HIS A 143 1.79 9.06 -6.15
CA HIS A 143 1.17 10.35 -5.92
C HIS A 143 2.19 11.49 -6.02
N LEU A 144 1.72 12.73 -6.24
CA LEU A 144 2.58 13.89 -6.48
C LEU A 144 3.51 14.26 -5.32
N ASP A 145 3.15 13.88 -4.10
CA ASP A 145 4.05 14.05 -2.96
C ASP A 145 5.20 13.05 -2.96
N SER A 146 5.33 12.14 -3.92
CA SER A 146 6.48 11.24 -3.94
C SER A 146 7.77 12.04 -4.07
N THR A 147 8.74 11.78 -3.21
CA THR A 147 10.07 12.42 -3.23
C THR A 147 10.76 12.32 -4.60
N VAL A 148 10.55 11.22 -5.33
CA VAL A 148 11.14 11.01 -6.66
C VAL A 148 10.67 12.06 -7.68
N LEU A 149 9.50 12.66 -7.48
CA LEU A 149 8.95 13.67 -8.38
C LEU A 149 9.46 15.09 -8.07
N GLY A 150 10.05 15.31 -6.89
CA GLY A 150 10.64 16.60 -6.52
C GLY A 150 9.63 17.74 -6.34
N LEU A 151 8.35 17.43 -6.10
CA LEU A 151 7.28 18.44 -6.07
C LEU A 151 6.96 18.98 -4.67
N ARG A 152 7.49 18.37 -3.60
CA ARG A 152 7.18 18.74 -2.20
C ARG A 152 7.57 20.16 -1.83
N ASP A 153 8.68 20.64 -2.39
CA ASP A 153 9.28 21.93 -2.05
C ASP A 153 8.91 23.03 -3.07
N THR A 154 7.87 22.78 -3.89
CA THR A 154 7.37 23.74 -4.86
C THR A 154 6.30 24.65 -4.25
N ASP A 155 6.03 25.79 -4.89
CA ASP A 155 4.96 26.71 -4.50
C ASP A 155 3.55 26.22 -4.91
N HIS A 156 3.41 24.93 -5.26
CA HIS A 156 2.11 24.38 -5.63
C HIS A 156 1.14 24.45 -4.43
N PRO A 157 -0.12 24.88 -4.60
CA PRO A 157 -1.04 25.09 -3.47
C PRO A 157 -1.29 23.85 -2.60
N GLU A 158 -1.21 22.65 -3.19
CA GLU A 158 -1.34 21.40 -2.43
C GLU A 158 -0.01 20.83 -1.90
N ALA A 159 1.14 21.42 -2.23
CA ALA A 159 2.41 21.00 -1.65
C ALA A 159 2.41 21.24 -0.13
N PRO A 160 3.10 20.41 0.66
CA PRO A 160 3.93 19.27 0.24
C PRO A 160 3.16 17.93 0.16
N LEU A 161 1.88 17.88 0.54
CA LEU A 161 1.15 16.61 0.74
C LEU A 161 0.35 16.13 -0.46
N PHE A 162 -0.06 17.06 -1.33
CA PHE A 162 -0.94 16.81 -2.47
C PHE A 162 -2.23 16.09 -2.07
N TRP A 163 -2.72 16.38 -0.86
CA TRP A 163 -3.69 15.58 -0.11
C TRP A 163 -5.01 15.34 -0.87
N LYS A 164 -5.50 16.35 -1.61
CA LYS A 164 -6.72 16.27 -2.39
C LYS A 164 -6.47 15.49 -3.67
N THR A 165 -5.38 15.81 -4.35
CA THR A 165 -4.93 15.08 -5.55
C THR A 165 -4.72 13.58 -5.26
N ARG A 166 -4.24 13.17 -4.07
CA ARG A 166 -4.12 11.73 -3.72
C ARG A 166 -5.44 10.98 -3.86
N ALA A 167 -6.52 11.55 -3.34
CA ALA A 167 -7.84 10.93 -3.40
C ALA A 167 -8.37 10.92 -4.85
N GLN A 168 -8.13 12.01 -5.59
CA GLN A 168 -8.52 12.11 -6.99
C GLN A 168 -7.79 11.10 -7.87
N ASP A 169 -6.50 10.83 -7.64
CA ASP A 169 -5.73 9.78 -8.33
C ASP A 169 -6.40 8.42 -8.21
N MET A 170 -6.91 8.10 -7.02
CA MET A 170 -7.53 6.81 -6.76
C MET A 170 -8.86 6.65 -7.50
N SER A 171 -9.69 7.69 -7.49
CA SER A 171 -10.93 7.69 -8.28
C SER A 171 -10.66 7.67 -9.77
N PHE A 172 -9.63 8.39 -10.24
CA PHE A 172 -9.18 8.35 -11.63
C PHE A 172 -8.77 6.93 -12.04
N ILE A 173 -7.98 6.22 -11.25
CA ILE A 173 -7.63 4.81 -11.53
C ILE A 173 -8.88 3.94 -11.72
N LEU A 174 -9.93 4.17 -10.92
CA LEU A 174 -11.18 3.42 -11.05
C LEU A 174 -12.00 3.81 -12.28
N ASP A 175 -11.90 5.05 -12.75
CA ASP A 175 -12.52 5.53 -13.99
C ASP A 175 -11.85 4.89 -15.22
N HIS A 176 -10.54 4.60 -15.12
CA HIS A 176 -9.70 4.13 -16.23
C HIS A 176 -9.38 2.62 -16.17
N LEU A 177 -10.18 1.81 -15.46
CA LEU A 177 -9.97 0.36 -15.36
C LEU A 177 -9.98 -0.37 -16.71
N ASP A 178 -10.76 0.11 -17.69
CA ASP A 178 -10.78 -0.46 -19.05
C ASP A 178 -9.42 -0.29 -19.76
N GLU A 179 -8.79 0.87 -19.62
CA GLU A 179 -7.47 1.13 -20.19
C GLU A 179 -6.38 0.30 -19.49
N ILE A 180 -6.49 0.14 -18.17
CA ILE A 180 -5.60 -0.72 -17.38
C ILE A 180 -5.74 -2.19 -17.83
N GLU A 181 -6.96 -2.69 -18.02
CA GLU A 181 -7.21 -4.05 -18.49
C GLU A 181 -6.66 -4.29 -19.90
N ALA A 182 -6.73 -3.28 -20.77
CA ALA A 182 -6.16 -3.33 -22.12
C ALA A 182 -4.62 -3.33 -22.11
N ALA A 183 -4.01 -2.58 -21.18
CA ALA A 183 -2.56 -2.45 -21.06
C ALA A 183 -1.89 -3.67 -20.41
N VAL A 184 -2.53 -4.32 -19.43
CA VAL A 184 -1.91 -5.39 -18.64
C VAL A 184 -2.13 -6.77 -19.30
N PRO A 185 -1.07 -7.47 -19.74
CA PRO A 185 -1.19 -8.79 -20.32
C PRO A 185 -1.88 -9.78 -19.38
N GLY A 186 -2.90 -10.46 -19.89
CA GLY A 186 -3.63 -11.47 -19.13
C GLY A 186 -4.61 -10.93 -18.09
N LEU A 187 -4.84 -9.61 -18.01
CA LEU A 187 -5.88 -9.01 -17.16
C LEU A 187 -7.23 -8.92 -17.89
N GLY A 188 -7.23 -8.54 -19.17
CA GLY A 188 -8.31 -8.87 -20.09
C GLY A 188 -8.33 -10.38 -20.36
N ARG A 189 -9.51 -11.04 -20.39
CA ARG A 189 -9.57 -12.45 -20.82
C ARG A 189 -9.31 -12.53 -22.32
N SER A 190 -8.06 -12.81 -22.68
CA SER A 190 -7.71 -13.26 -24.03
C SER A 190 -7.91 -14.77 -24.15
N ALA A 191 -8.44 -15.18 -25.30
CA ALA A 191 -8.75 -16.56 -25.71
C ALA A 191 -7.56 -17.55 -25.64
N PHE A 192 -6.33 -17.03 -25.56
CA PHE A 192 -5.11 -17.82 -25.75
C PHE A 192 -4.83 -18.89 -24.68
N MET A 193 -5.46 -18.81 -23.50
CA MET A 193 -5.29 -19.81 -22.44
C MET A 193 -6.51 -20.73 -22.22
N THR A 194 -7.63 -20.53 -22.91
CA THR A 194 -8.88 -21.28 -22.62
C THR A 194 -9.53 -21.96 -23.82
N GLY A 195 -8.99 -21.82 -25.03
CA GLY A 195 -9.55 -22.46 -26.24
C GLY A 195 -10.98 -22.01 -26.57
N ARG A 196 -11.50 -20.97 -25.91
CA ARG A 196 -12.77 -20.33 -26.23
C ARG A 196 -12.48 -18.97 -26.86
N GLY A 197 -13.17 -18.69 -27.96
CA GLY A 197 -12.95 -17.52 -28.82
C GLY A 197 -13.05 -16.15 -28.13
N PRO A 198 -12.94 -15.04 -28.88
CA PRO A 198 -12.68 -13.68 -28.39
C PRO A 198 -13.86 -13.01 -27.64
N SER A 199 -14.63 -13.74 -26.83
CA SER A 199 -15.60 -13.15 -25.92
C SER A 199 -14.88 -12.58 -24.70
N GLY A 200 -14.38 -11.36 -24.89
CA GLY A 200 -13.77 -10.48 -23.91
C GLY A 200 -14.61 -10.36 -22.64
N ARG A 201 -14.08 -10.94 -21.57
CA ARG A 201 -14.59 -10.72 -20.21
C ARG A 201 -13.41 -10.26 -19.37
N THR A 202 -13.61 -9.25 -18.54
CA THR A 202 -12.57 -8.82 -17.59
C THR A 202 -12.26 -9.95 -16.58
N ARG A 203 -11.02 -10.00 -16.06
CA ARG A 203 -10.71 -10.77 -14.85
C ARG A 203 -11.00 -9.99 -13.56
N LEU A 204 -11.23 -8.68 -13.63
CA LEU A 204 -11.58 -7.84 -12.48
C LEU A 204 -13.07 -7.98 -12.12
N ASP A 205 -13.38 -8.03 -10.82
CA ASP A 205 -14.74 -7.79 -10.31
C ASP A 205 -14.85 -6.35 -9.79
N ARG A 206 -15.26 -5.43 -10.67
CA ARG A 206 -15.38 -3.99 -10.37
C ARG A 206 -16.40 -3.66 -9.28
N ARG A 207 -17.18 -4.63 -8.81
CA ARG A 207 -18.10 -4.48 -7.67
C ARG A 207 -17.41 -4.73 -6.33
N ARG A 208 -16.18 -5.26 -6.36
CA ARG A 208 -15.37 -5.62 -5.20
C ARG A 208 -14.09 -4.81 -5.19
N VAL A 209 -14.21 -3.55 -4.78
CA VAL A 209 -13.09 -2.62 -4.67
C VAL A 209 -12.87 -2.28 -3.21
N ALA A 210 -11.62 -2.33 -2.77
CA ALA A 210 -11.16 -1.86 -1.48
C ALA A 210 -10.06 -0.82 -1.64
N VAL A 211 -9.86 -0.03 -0.59
CA VAL A 211 -8.72 0.89 -0.48
C VAL A 211 -7.92 0.56 0.77
N VAL A 212 -6.60 0.55 0.64
CA VAL A 212 -5.68 0.41 1.76
C VAL A 212 -4.72 1.58 1.71
N GLY A 213 -4.36 2.11 2.87
CA GLY A 213 -3.34 3.15 2.91
C GLY A 213 -2.66 3.27 4.26
N HIS A 214 -1.40 3.68 4.21
CA HIS A 214 -0.55 3.84 5.39
C HIS A 214 -0.22 5.31 5.66
N SER A 215 -0.30 5.74 6.93
CA SER A 215 0.03 7.09 7.35
C SER A 215 -0.76 8.13 6.53
N LEU A 216 -0.12 8.99 5.74
CA LEU A 216 -0.83 9.90 4.81
C LEU A 216 -1.70 9.14 3.79
N GLY A 217 -1.29 7.96 3.34
CA GLY A 217 -2.14 7.10 2.52
C GLY A 217 -3.37 6.58 3.28
N GLY A 218 -3.27 6.41 4.60
CA GLY A 218 -4.41 6.10 5.46
C GLY A 218 -5.40 7.26 5.56
N HIS A 219 -4.91 8.51 5.56
CA HIS A 219 -5.74 9.70 5.40
C HIS A 219 -6.45 9.71 4.03
N THR A 220 -5.74 9.38 2.94
CA THR A 220 -6.35 9.22 1.60
C THR A 220 -7.43 8.15 1.59
N ALA A 221 -7.17 6.98 2.17
CA ALA A 221 -8.14 5.91 2.32
C ALA A 221 -9.38 6.39 3.11
N ALA A 222 -9.18 7.11 4.22
CA ALA A 222 -10.27 7.66 5.01
C ALA A 222 -11.14 8.66 4.22
N MET A 223 -10.53 9.56 3.42
CA MET A 223 -11.28 10.49 2.55
C MET A 223 -12.20 9.73 1.58
N LEU A 224 -11.66 8.71 0.92
CA LEU A 224 -12.40 7.87 -0.03
C LEU A 224 -13.51 7.04 0.64
N LEU A 225 -13.36 6.75 1.94
CA LEU A 225 -14.33 6.06 2.78
C LEU A 225 -15.37 7.02 3.44
N GLY A 226 -15.29 8.32 3.16
CA GLY A 226 -16.28 9.32 3.58
C GLY A 226 -15.84 10.26 4.71
N MET A 227 -14.56 10.25 5.10
CA MET A 227 -14.01 11.30 5.96
C MET A 227 -14.09 12.66 5.25
N ARG A 228 -14.41 13.70 6.01
CA ARG A 228 -14.41 15.10 5.56
C ARG A 228 -13.11 15.79 5.95
N THR A 229 -12.80 16.83 5.19
CA THR A 229 -11.75 17.79 5.52
C THR A 229 -12.15 19.17 4.99
N ALA A 230 -11.26 20.16 5.11
CA ALA A 230 -11.40 21.45 4.47
C ALA A 230 -10.09 21.87 3.79
N ASP A 231 -10.22 22.64 2.72
CA ASP A 231 -9.08 23.25 2.05
C ASP A 231 -8.48 24.33 2.97
N PRO A 232 -7.20 24.22 3.37
CA PRO A 232 -6.59 25.22 4.25
C PRO A 232 -6.45 26.60 3.62
N ALA A 233 -6.52 26.73 2.29
CA ALA A 233 -6.38 28.00 1.60
C ALA A 233 -7.61 28.91 1.78
N ASP A 234 -8.81 28.33 1.82
CA ASP A 234 -10.07 29.10 1.84
C ASP A 234 -11.12 28.58 2.86
N GLY A 235 -10.84 27.47 3.55
CA GLY A 235 -11.74 26.82 4.49
C GLY A 235 -12.91 26.08 3.85
N SER A 236 -12.92 25.94 2.52
CA SER A 236 -13.99 25.24 1.81
C SER A 236 -14.01 23.76 2.18
N ARG A 237 -15.21 23.23 2.45
CA ARG A 237 -15.36 21.82 2.84
C ARG A 237 -15.07 20.91 1.66
N VAL A 238 -14.24 19.90 1.89
CA VAL A 238 -13.90 18.86 0.91
C VAL A 238 -14.41 17.51 1.40
N HIS A 239 -15.16 16.83 0.53
CA HIS A 239 -15.74 15.53 0.78
C HIS A 239 -15.69 14.72 -0.52
N LEU A 240 -14.81 13.71 -0.56
CA LEU A 240 -14.48 12.95 -1.78
C LEU A 240 -14.67 11.43 -1.59
N PRO A 241 -15.83 10.95 -1.08
CA PRO A 241 -16.09 9.52 -1.04
C PRO A 241 -16.22 8.94 -2.45
N ASP A 242 -15.75 7.72 -2.65
CA ASP A 242 -15.96 6.97 -3.89
C ASP A 242 -16.85 5.75 -3.62
N ALA A 243 -18.09 5.80 -4.11
CA ALA A 243 -19.10 4.77 -3.85
C ALA A 243 -18.76 3.38 -4.42
N ARG A 244 -17.74 3.27 -5.29
CA ARG A 244 -17.26 1.98 -5.81
C ARG A 244 -16.47 1.21 -4.74
N ILE A 245 -15.81 1.93 -3.82
CA ILE A 245 -15.04 1.34 -2.72
C ILE A 245 -16.01 0.81 -1.66
N LYS A 246 -15.88 -0.47 -1.32
CA LYS A 246 -16.82 -1.19 -0.43
C LYS A 246 -16.30 -1.40 0.99
N ALA A 247 -14.99 -1.37 1.17
CA ALA A 247 -14.33 -1.42 2.46
C ALA A 247 -12.91 -0.88 2.35
N GLY A 248 -12.27 -0.61 3.48
CA GLY A 248 -10.84 -0.30 3.46
C GLY A 248 -10.07 -0.70 4.71
N VAL A 249 -8.76 -0.53 4.61
CA VAL A 249 -7.81 -0.71 5.71
C VAL A 249 -7.00 0.58 5.89
N ILE A 250 -7.03 1.11 7.10
CA ILE A 250 -6.37 2.36 7.50
C ILE A 250 -5.22 2.00 8.42
N LEU A 251 -3.99 2.08 7.93
CA LEU A 251 -2.78 1.71 8.66
C LEU A 251 -2.12 2.96 9.26
N ALA A 252 -2.07 3.09 10.58
CA ALA A 252 -1.35 4.15 11.30
C ALA A 252 -1.63 5.59 10.78
N ALA A 253 -2.89 5.88 10.43
CA ALA A 253 -3.26 7.18 9.87
C ALA A 253 -3.16 8.33 10.89
N PRO A 254 -3.02 9.58 10.43
CA PRO A 254 -3.24 10.74 11.29
C PRO A 254 -4.68 10.80 11.80
N GLY A 255 -4.84 11.16 13.07
CA GLY A 255 -6.12 11.41 13.73
C GLY A 255 -6.59 12.86 13.62
N VAL A 256 -7.55 13.23 14.48
CA VAL A 256 -8.08 14.60 14.54
C VAL A 256 -7.12 15.53 15.26
N ALA A 257 -7.10 16.81 14.86
CA ALA A 257 -6.40 17.84 15.59
C ALA A 257 -7.16 18.19 16.89
N ASP A 258 -6.43 18.26 18.00
CA ASP A 258 -6.91 18.56 19.35
C ASP A 258 -5.80 19.29 20.15
N GLU A 259 -6.01 19.54 21.44
CA GLU A 259 -5.03 20.19 22.33
C GLU A 259 -3.72 19.41 22.52
N HIS A 260 -3.68 18.13 22.14
CA HIS A 260 -2.48 17.28 22.19
C HIS A 260 -1.70 17.27 20.87
N THR A 261 -2.21 17.95 19.84
CA THR A 261 -1.64 17.97 18.51
C THR A 261 -0.51 19.00 18.42
N ASN A 262 0.60 18.62 17.80
CA ASN A 262 1.76 19.49 17.67
C ASN A 262 1.48 20.64 16.69
N GLN A 263 1.64 21.89 17.17
CA GLN A 263 1.34 23.08 16.36
C GLN A 263 2.26 23.24 15.15
N GLU A 264 3.55 22.91 15.28
CA GLU A 264 4.50 22.98 14.15
C GLU A 264 4.10 22.00 13.03
N MET A 265 3.58 20.83 13.38
CA MET A 265 3.03 19.88 12.42
C MET A 265 1.80 20.46 11.71
N LEU A 266 0.90 21.11 12.44
CA LEU A 266 -0.28 21.75 11.85
C LEU A 266 0.09 22.96 10.99
N ASP A 267 1.17 23.67 11.29
CA ASP A 267 1.63 24.78 10.46
C ASP A 267 2.34 24.29 9.20
N ARG A 268 3.10 23.18 9.30
CA ARG A 268 3.74 22.52 8.16
C ARG A 268 2.74 21.80 7.25
N TYR A 269 1.69 21.23 7.82
CA TYR A 269 0.69 20.43 7.12
C TYR A 269 -0.75 20.83 7.50
N PRO A 270 -1.22 22.01 7.05
CA PRO A 270 -2.46 22.63 7.52
C PRO A 270 -3.73 21.82 7.33
N VAL A 271 -3.79 20.90 6.36
CA VAL A 271 -4.97 20.03 6.14
C VAL A 271 -5.31 19.19 7.37
N ASN A 272 -4.32 18.83 8.19
CA ASN A 272 -4.55 18.03 9.40
C ASN A 272 -5.40 18.77 10.45
N LYS A 273 -5.53 20.11 10.37
CA LYS A 273 -6.42 20.92 11.23
C LYS A 273 -7.89 20.56 11.02
N PHE A 274 -8.24 19.97 9.88
CA PHE A 274 -9.63 19.84 9.42
C PHE A 274 -10.11 18.39 9.30
N THR A 275 -9.32 17.41 9.74
CA THR A 275 -9.72 15.99 9.75
C THR A 275 -11.03 15.78 10.53
N ASP A 276 -12.06 15.26 9.85
CA ASP A 276 -13.38 14.96 10.44
C ASP A 276 -13.89 13.58 10.00
N PHE A 277 -13.91 12.63 10.94
CA PHE A 277 -14.37 11.26 10.70
C PHE A 277 -15.88 11.05 10.82
N SER A 278 -16.65 12.08 11.22
CA SER A 278 -18.08 11.94 11.57
C SER A 278 -18.96 11.41 10.44
N THR A 279 -18.51 11.54 9.18
CA THR A 279 -19.23 11.06 7.99
C THR A 279 -18.62 9.84 7.33
N MET A 280 -17.56 9.27 7.91
CA MET A 280 -16.87 8.10 7.36
C MET A 280 -17.67 6.81 7.66
N THR A 281 -18.73 6.57 6.90
CA THR A 281 -19.68 5.47 7.13
C THR A 281 -19.27 4.13 6.52
N ALA A 282 -18.33 4.12 5.57
CA ALA A 282 -17.90 2.88 4.94
C ALA A 282 -17.19 1.94 5.94
N PRO A 283 -17.31 0.61 5.80
CA PRO A 283 -16.60 -0.36 6.64
C PRO A 283 -15.08 -0.17 6.56
N ALA A 284 -14.41 -0.11 7.71
CA ALA A 284 -12.95 -0.02 7.74
C ALA A 284 -12.31 -0.80 8.89
N LEU A 285 -11.20 -1.47 8.58
CA LEU A 285 -10.23 -1.96 9.54
C LEU A 285 -9.21 -0.86 9.82
N VAL A 286 -9.17 -0.37 11.04
CA VAL A 286 -8.20 0.61 11.52
C VAL A 286 -7.10 -0.17 12.22
N VAL A 287 -5.86 -0.04 11.77
CA VAL A 287 -4.71 -0.74 12.33
C VAL A 287 -3.80 0.27 12.99
N ALA A 288 -3.49 0.06 14.26
CA ALA A 288 -2.59 0.91 15.04
C ALA A 288 -1.55 0.07 15.77
N GLY A 289 -0.38 0.66 16.03
CA GLY A 289 0.63 0.09 16.90
C GLY A 289 0.59 0.75 18.28
N ASP A 290 0.72 -0.04 19.35
CA ASP A 290 0.73 0.47 20.73
C ASP A 290 2.06 1.16 21.12
N ARG A 291 3.02 1.22 20.19
CA ARG A 291 4.26 2.00 20.30
C ARG A 291 4.39 3.10 19.24
N ASP A 292 3.35 3.39 18.46
CA ASP A 292 3.32 4.50 17.49
C ASP A 292 2.98 5.85 18.16
N LEU A 293 3.62 6.16 19.29
CA LEU A 293 3.54 7.49 19.90
C LEU A 293 4.60 8.39 19.26
N ASN A 294 4.17 9.47 18.62
CA ASN A 294 5.08 10.44 18.02
C ASN A 294 4.69 11.88 18.41
N PRO A 295 5.37 12.48 19.41
CA PRO A 295 5.11 13.85 19.85
C PRO A 295 5.33 14.93 18.78
N ARG A 296 5.97 14.61 17.65
CA ARG A 296 6.03 15.52 16.49
C ARG A 296 4.69 15.61 15.75
N PHE A 297 3.74 14.71 16.02
CA PHE A 297 2.38 14.76 15.50
C PHE A 297 1.37 15.00 16.63
N SER A 298 1.37 14.15 17.65
CA SER A 298 0.48 14.25 18.80
C SER A 298 1.10 13.58 20.02
N THR A 299 0.84 14.12 21.21
CA THR A 299 1.21 13.48 22.47
C THR A 299 0.23 12.38 22.90
N ARG A 300 -0.82 12.13 22.11
CA ARG A 300 -1.84 11.12 22.38
C ARG A 300 -1.55 9.85 21.58
N LEU A 301 -1.31 8.73 22.26
CA LEU A 301 -1.11 7.44 21.60
C LEU A 301 -2.34 7.07 20.74
N SER A 302 -3.55 7.41 21.21
CA SER A 302 -4.80 7.12 20.50
C SER A 302 -5.02 7.84 19.19
N TYR A 303 -4.18 8.82 18.87
CA TYR A 303 -4.25 9.57 17.62
C TYR A 303 -4.32 8.65 16.38
N ARG A 304 -3.64 7.51 16.40
CA ARG A 304 -3.57 6.55 15.28
C ARG A 304 -4.84 5.73 15.06
N TRP A 305 -5.78 5.72 16.01
CA TRP A 305 -7.05 5.01 15.88
C TRP A 305 -8.27 5.90 16.06
N ASP A 306 -8.13 7.22 15.87
CA ASP A 306 -9.27 8.14 15.86
C ASP A 306 -10.31 7.79 14.81
N ALA A 307 -9.88 7.27 13.65
CA ALA A 307 -10.81 6.76 12.63
C ALA A 307 -11.69 5.63 13.18
N TYR A 308 -11.18 4.81 14.11
CA TYR A 308 -12.01 3.85 14.83
C TYR A 308 -12.88 4.59 15.82
N THR A 309 -12.33 5.39 16.74
CA THR A 309 -13.09 6.01 17.83
C THR A 309 -14.22 6.93 17.36
N LEU A 310 -13.95 7.79 16.37
CA LEU A 310 -14.80 8.94 16.03
C LEU A 310 -15.72 8.71 14.82
N ALA A 311 -15.41 7.74 13.96
CA ALA A 311 -16.27 7.43 12.83
C ALA A 311 -17.52 6.63 13.25
N PRO A 312 -18.64 6.75 12.53
CA PRO A 312 -19.78 5.85 12.69
C PRO A 312 -19.42 4.41 12.27
N GLY A 313 -20.07 3.43 12.92
CA GLY A 313 -19.93 2.02 12.55
C GLY A 313 -20.44 1.72 11.13
N PRO A 314 -19.96 0.63 10.49
CA PRO A 314 -19.10 -0.39 11.09
C PRO A 314 -17.61 -0.01 11.04
N LYS A 315 -16.89 -0.23 12.16
CA LYS A 315 -15.43 -0.07 12.27
C LYS A 315 -14.84 -1.19 13.11
N THR A 316 -13.63 -1.63 12.75
CA THR A 316 -12.87 -2.58 13.57
C THR A 316 -11.47 -2.03 13.80
N LEU A 317 -11.01 -2.05 15.04
CA LEU A 317 -9.63 -1.75 15.43
C LEU A 317 -8.86 -3.06 15.53
N LEU A 318 -7.70 -3.12 14.89
CA LEU A 318 -6.66 -4.11 15.11
C LEU A 318 -5.46 -3.40 15.75
N MET A 319 -5.23 -3.68 17.03
CA MET A 319 -4.05 -3.20 17.74
C MET A 319 -2.90 -4.20 17.54
N MET A 320 -1.80 -3.75 16.96
CA MET A 320 -0.58 -4.55 16.77
C MET A 320 0.38 -4.31 17.93
N HIS A 321 0.56 -5.32 18.79
CA HIS A 321 1.38 -5.17 19.98
C HIS A 321 2.87 -5.02 19.67
N GLY A 322 3.51 -4.07 20.35
CA GLY A 322 4.90 -3.69 20.18
C GLY A 322 5.23 -3.01 18.84
N ALA A 323 4.23 -2.63 18.05
CA ALA A 323 4.43 -2.05 16.73
C ALA A 323 4.59 -0.53 16.78
N GLU A 324 5.56 -0.01 16.03
CA GLU A 324 5.77 1.42 15.81
C GLU A 324 5.08 1.86 14.50
N HIS A 325 5.42 3.05 14.00
CA HIS A 325 4.73 3.67 12.86
C HIS A 325 4.76 2.83 11.57
N ILE A 326 5.88 2.13 11.30
CA ILE A 326 6.04 1.29 10.10
C ILE A 326 5.57 -0.14 10.33
N LEU A 327 4.94 -0.42 11.47
CA LEU A 327 4.21 -1.65 11.78
C LEU A 327 5.04 -2.93 11.51
N GLY A 328 6.35 -2.87 11.80
CA GLY A 328 7.27 -3.97 11.60
C GLY A 328 7.92 -4.09 10.22
N GLY A 329 7.82 -3.07 9.36
CA GLY A 329 8.53 -3.07 8.06
C GLY A 329 7.62 -3.07 6.84
N ILE A 330 6.36 -2.63 6.97
CA ILE A 330 5.39 -2.76 5.87
C ILE A 330 5.74 -1.96 4.61
N SER A 331 6.62 -0.95 4.71
CA SER A 331 6.95 -0.08 3.60
C SER A 331 7.92 -0.70 2.59
N GLY A 332 8.69 -1.70 2.98
CA GLY A 332 9.60 -2.43 2.11
C GLY A 332 10.42 -3.49 2.86
N TYR A 333 10.84 -4.53 2.16
CA TYR A 333 11.75 -5.54 2.71
C TYR A 333 13.10 -4.91 3.05
N ASP A 334 13.59 -5.14 4.28
CA ASP A 334 14.85 -4.62 4.80
C ASP A 334 14.99 -3.08 4.66
N ALA A 335 13.86 -2.36 4.74
CA ALA A 335 13.83 -0.92 4.53
C ALA A 335 14.45 -0.18 5.72
N ALA A 336 15.45 0.66 5.45
CA ALA A 336 16.12 1.45 6.49
C ALA A 336 15.23 2.48 7.20
N GLU A 337 14.05 2.78 6.66
CA GLU A 337 13.08 3.68 7.33
C GLU A 337 12.29 2.98 8.45
N THR A 338 12.43 1.67 8.61
CA THR A 338 11.80 0.88 9.66
C THR A 338 12.70 0.81 10.90
N SER A 339 12.27 1.40 12.00
CA SER A 339 12.94 1.29 13.31
C SER A 339 12.58 0.01 14.08
N ASP A 340 11.46 -0.62 13.75
CA ASP A 340 10.86 -1.74 14.48
C ASP A 340 10.73 -3.03 13.67
N GLU A 341 11.65 -3.27 12.71
CA GLU A 341 11.58 -4.38 11.75
C GLU A 341 11.24 -5.70 12.42
N ASN A 342 10.14 -6.31 11.96
CA ASN A 342 9.59 -7.54 12.50
C ASN A 342 8.77 -8.26 11.42
N PRO A 343 9.41 -9.15 10.63
CA PRO A 343 8.73 -9.88 9.56
C PRO A 343 7.55 -10.74 10.03
N ALA A 344 7.60 -11.29 11.25
CA ALA A 344 6.49 -12.06 11.81
C ALA A 344 5.25 -11.19 12.08
N ARG A 345 5.46 -9.96 12.55
CA ARG A 345 4.38 -8.96 12.69
C ARG A 345 3.77 -8.61 11.34
N VAL A 346 4.61 -8.38 10.34
CA VAL A 346 4.15 -8.06 8.98
C VAL A 346 3.35 -9.23 8.39
N ALA A 347 3.77 -10.48 8.63
CA ALA A 347 3.06 -11.68 8.19
C ALA A 347 1.64 -11.78 8.78
N VAL A 348 1.47 -11.49 10.06
CA VAL A 348 0.14 -11.45 10.68
C VAL A 348 -0.67 -10.27 10.18
N LEU A 349 -0.09 -9.07 10.09
CA LEU A 349 -0.80 -7.86 9.64
C LEU A 349 -1.37 -8.03 8.23
N ARG A 350 -0.55 -8.49 7.27
CA ARG A 350 -0.99 -8.69 5.88
C ARG A 350 -2.09 -9.75 5.76
N ALA A 351 -2.04 -10.80 6.58
CA ALA A 351 -3.04 -11.85 6.62
C ALA A 351 -4.36 -11.39 7.28
N MET A 352 -4.28 -10.62 8.37
CA MET A 352 -5.46 -10.01 9.01
C MET A 352 -6.16 -9.02 8.07
N ALA A 353 -5.40 -8.15 7.40
CA ALA A 353 -5.93 -7.23 6.40
C ALA A 353 -6.59 -7.98 5.22
N TRP A 354 -5.95 -9.06 4.74
CA TRP A 354 -6.51 -9.93 3.72
C TRP A 354 -7.84 -10.53 4.17
N ALA A 355 -7.90 -11.12 5.36
CA ALA A 355 -9.08 -11.79 5.88
C ALA A 355 -10.25 -10.82 6.07
N TYR A 356 -9.97 -9.63 6.61
CA TYR A 356 -10.96 -8.56 6.75
C TYR A 356 -11.54 -8.17 5.38
N LEU A 357 -10.69 -7.81 4.42
CA LEU A 357 -11.14 -7.40 3.09
C LEU A 357 -11.87 -8.53 2.36
N ARG A 358 -11.42 -9.77 2.51
CA ARG A 358 -12.07 -10.94 1.91
C ARG A 358 -13.50 -11.11 2.43
N SER A 359 -13.71 -11.02 3.74
CA SER A 359 -15.05 -11.10 4.35
C SER A 359 -15.94 -9.89 4.00
N GLN A 360 -15.38 -8.69 3.89
CA GLN A 360 -16.16 -7.49 3.51
C GLN A 360 -16.59 -7.53 2.04
N LEU A 361 -15.77 -8.05 1.13
CA LEU A 361 -16.05 -8.07 -0.31
C LEU A 361 -16.84 -9.31 -0.76
N TYR A 362 -16.92 -10.33 0.08
CA TYR A 362 -17.63 -11.57 -0.17
C TYR A 362 -18.54 -11.90 1.01
N PRO A 363 -19.82 -11.49 0.95
CA PRO A 363 -20.76 -11.75 2.02
C PRO A 363 -20.81 -13.23 2.40
N GLY A 364 -20.68 -13.51 3.69
CA GLY A 364 -20.69 -14.87 4.25
C GLY A 364 -19.33 -15.60 4.25
N ASP A 365 -18.27 -14.99 3.73
CA ASP A 365 -16.92 -15.59 3.80
C ASP A 365 -16.37 -15.55 5.24
N PRO A 366 -15.99 -16.69 5.84
CA PRO A 366 -15.62 -16.77 7.25
C PRO A 366 -14.16 -16.36 7.54
N ALA A 367 -13.39 -15.92 6.53
CA ALA A 367 -11.96 -15.62 6.67
C ALA A 367 -11.65 -14.72 7.88
N TRP A 368 -12.40 -13.62 8.06
CA TRP A 368 -12.20 -12.72 9.20
C TRP A 368 -12.40 -13.40 10.56
N GLN A 369 -13.45 -14.22 10.70
CA GLN A 369 -13.73 -14.93 11.96
C GLN A 369 -12.61 -15.92 12.31
N HIS A 370 -12.12 -16.66 11.31
CA HIS A 370 -11.00 -17.58 11.50
C HIS A 370 -9.70 -16.84 11.82
N ALA A 371 -9.46 -15.68 11.20
CA ALA A 371 -8.28 -14.88 11.45
C ALA A 371 -8.27 -14.30 12.87
N VAL A 372 -9.40 -13.76 13.34
CA VAL A 372 -9.54 -13.29 14.73
C VAL A 372 -9.32 -14.43 15.73
N ALA A 373 -9.84 -15.63 15.46
CA ALA A 373 -9.63 -16.79 16.33
C ALA A 373 -8.18 -17.29 16.37
N ALA A 374 -7.39 -17.01 15.34
CA ALA A 374 -5.98 -17.41 15.23
C ALA A 374 -4.99 -16.30 15.63
N LEU A 375 -5.46 -15.08 15.91
CA LEU A 375 -4.60 -13.95 16.25
C LEU A 375 -3.89 -14.16 17.59
N ASP A 376 -2.56 -14.11 17.57
CA ASP A 376 -1.69 -14.28 18.74
C ASP A 376 -0.86 -13.03 19.08
N ILE A 377 -0.69 -12.10 18.14
CA ILE A 377 0.10 -10.86 18.30
C ILE A 377 -0.70 -9.58 18.05
N GLY A 378 -1.81 -9.42 18.78
CA GLY A 378 -2.62 -8.22 18.74
C GLY A 378 -3.95 -8.37 19.48
N SER A 379 -4.79 -7.34 19.40
CA SER A 379 -6.18 -7.38 19.85
C SER A 379 -7.12 -6.79 18.80
N VAL A 380 -8.39 -7.21 18.84
CA VAL A 380 -9.43 -6.78 17.90
C VAL A 380 -10.64 -6.25 18.66
N GLU A 381 -11.13 -5.08 18.26
CA GLU A 381 -12.33 -4.46 18.80
C GLU A 381 -13.23 -3.98 17.65
N SER A 382 -14.51 -4.34 17.65
CA SER A 382 -15.46 -3.97 16.59
C SER A 382 -16.62 -3.13 17.13
N LYS A 383 -17.13 -2.20 16.31
CA LYS A 383 -18.33 -1.41 16.59
C LYS A 383 -19.15 -1.14 15.33
#